data_AF-A0A813I3R3-F1
#
_entry.id   AF-A0A813I3R3-F1
#
_cell.length_a   1.000
_cell.length_b   1.000
_cell.length_c   1.000
_cell.angle_alpha   90.00
_cell.angle_beta   90.00
_cell.angle_gamma   90.00
#
_symmetry.space_group_name_H-M   'P 1'
#
loop_
_entity.id
_entity.type
_entity.pdbx_description
1 polymer ?
#
loop_
_entity_poly.entity_id
_entity_poly.type
_entity_poly.pdbx_seq_one_letter_code
_entity_poly.pdbx_strand_id
1 'polypeptide(L)' 'FKLVRSMWQYRDLQEALGFYGAYHQDPVNQAIHFVFVPALLWSFLVGFAHFPLLGKELSVAGHRLTYSTLIFFAY' A
#
# COMPACT_ATOMS: atom_id res chain seq x y z
N PHE A 1 -12.54 0.10 -17.56
CA PHE A 1 -13.53 -0.93 -17.15
C PHE A 1 -13.16 -2.39 -17.48
N LYS A 2 -12.25 -2.69 -18.42
CA LYS A 2 -11.83 -4.08 -18.71
C LYS A 2 -10.95 -4.73 -17.62
N LEU A 3 -10.11 -3.94 -16.94
CA LEU A 3 -9.14 -4.43 -15.94
C LEU A 3 -9.81 -5.00 -14.67
N VAL A 4 -10.81 -4.30 -14.11
CA VAL A 4 -11.51 -4.76 -12.88
C VAL A 4 -12.30 -6.04 -13.13
N ARG A 5 -12.80 -6.22 -14.36
CA ARG A 5 -13.53 -7.41 -14.76
C ARG A 5 -12.62 -8.64 -14.88
N SER A 6 -11.36 -8.49 -15.28
CA SER A 6 -10.43 -9.63 -15.39
C SER A 6 -10.00 -10.15 -14.01
N MET A 7 -9.84 -9.28 -13.02
CA MET A 7 -9.41 -9.66 -11.66
C MET A 7 -10.36 -10.66 -10.95
N TRP A 8 -11.64 -10.67 -11.33
CA TRP A 8 -12.68 -11.52 -10.73
C TRP A 8 -13.11 -12.68 -11.63
N GLN A 9 -12.48 -12.87 -12.80
CA GLN A 9 -12.95 -13.81 -13.83
C GLN A 9 -12.03 -15.01 -14.10
N TYR A 10 -10.87 -15.11 -13.45
CA TYR A 10 -10.01 -16.28 -13.62
C TYR A 10 -10.69 -17.53 -13.08
N ARG A 11 -10.88 -18.52 -13.95
CA ARG A 11 -11.61 -19.75 -13.61
C ARG A 11 -10.71 -20.82 -13.00
N ASP A 12 -9.40 -20.68 -13.19
CA ASP A 12 -8.38 -21.58 -12.64
C ASP A 12 -7.06 -20.85 -12.36
N LEU A 13 -6.16 -21.54 -11.63
CA LEU A 13 -4.87 -21.01 -11.20
C LEU A 13 -3.94 -20.68 -12.38
N GLN A 14 -3.99 -21.46 -13.45
CA GLN A 14 -3.11 -21.26 -14.60
C GLN A 14 -3.46 -19.96 -15.33
N GLU A 15 -4.75 -19.68 -15.49
CA GLU A 15 -5.25 -18.43 -16.06
C GLU A 15 -4.84 -17.23 -15.19
N ALA A 16 -4.99 -17.35 -13.86
CA ALA A 16 -4.60 -16.31 -12.92
C ALA A 16 -3.08 -16.04 -12.94
N LEU A 17 -2.26 -17.08 -12.97
CA LEU A 17 -0.80 -16.96 -13.06
C LEU A 17 -0.35 -16.42 -14.41
N GLY A 18 -1.02 -16.80 -15.51
CA GLY A 18 -0.76 -16.25 -16.84
C GLY A 18 -1.00 -14.75 -16.92
N PHE A 19 -2.12 -14.27 -16.36
CA PHE A 19 -2.37 -12.84 -16.22
C PHE A 19 -1.36 -12.16 -15.30
N TYR A 20 -1.09 -12.73 -14.12
CA TYR A 20 -0.12 -12.18 -13.17
C TYR A 20 1.23 -11.99 -13.85
N GLY A 21 1.71 -12.99 -14.60
CA GLY A 21 2.94 -12.92 -15.37
C GLY A 21 2.90 -11.80 -16.41
N ALA A 22 1.88 -11.76 -17.27
CA ALA A 22 1.75 -10.72 -18.30
C ALA A 22 1.68 -9.30 -17.71
N TYR A 23 0.96 -9.12 -16.60
CA TYR A 23 0.85 -7.86 -15.89
C TYR A 23 2.19 -7.39 -15.30
N HIS A 24 3.00 -8.30 -14.76
CA HIS A 24 4.31 -7.95 -14.18
C HIS A 24 5.45 -7.85 -15.21
N GLN A 25 5.23 -8.23 -16.46
CA GLN A 25 6.17 -8.03 -17.57
C GLN A 25 5.99 -6.69 -18.29
N ASP A 26 4.89 -5.96 -18.01
CA ASP A 26 4.65 -4.65 -18.60
C ASP A 26 5.65 -3.60 -18.03
N PRO A 27 6.46 -2.94 -18.87
CA PRO A 27 7.49 -2.00 -18.42
C PRO A 27 6.90 -0.71 -17.80
N VAL A 28 5.70 -0.30 -18.20
CA VAL A 28 4.98 0.83 -17.58
C VAL A 28 4.52 0.43 -16.19
N ASN A 29 3.96 -0.78 -16.03
CA ASN A 29 3.56 -1.28 -14.72
C ASN A 29 4.75 -1.38 -13.77
N GLN A 30 5.89 -1.88 -14.25
CA GLN A 30 7.14 -1.92 -13.48
C GLN A 30 7.59 -0.50 -13.08
N ALA A 31 7.63 0.45 -14.01
CA ALA A 31 8.00 1.83 -13.72
C ALA A 31 7.11 2.45 -12.62
N ILE A 32 5.80 2.16 -12.66
CA ILE A 32 4.88 2.60 -11.61
C ILE A 32 5.23 1.96 -10.25
N HIS A 33 5.53 0.66 -10.22
CA HIS A 33 5.88 -0.06 -9.00
C HIS A 33 7.25 0.32 -8.42
N PHE A 34 8.20 0.78 -9.24
CA PHE A 34 9.51 1.21 -8.76
C PHE A 34 9.57 2.68 -8.36
N VAL A 35 8.70 3.53 -8.90
CA VAL A 35 8.73 4.98 -8.64
C VAL A 35 7.55 5.44 -7.79
N PHE A 36 6.33 5.21 -8.26
CA PHE A 36 5.15 5.80 -7.62
C PHE A 36 4.69 5.02 -6.40
N VAL A 37 4.73 3.69 -6.44
CA VAL A 37 4.33 2.88 -5.27
C VAL A 37 5.22 3.19 -4.04
N PRO A 38 6.56 3.24 -4.13
CA PRO A 38 7.40 3.63 -3.01
C PRO A 38 7.18 5.09 -2.59
N ALA A 39 7.00 6.02 -3.54
CA ALA A 39 6.75 7.42 -3.22
C ALA A 39 5.43 7.61 -2.46
N LEU A 40 4.36 6.93 -2.87
CA LEU A 40 3.08 6.93 -2.17
C LEU A 40 3.22 6.33 -0.78
N LEU A 41 3.83 5.14 -0.67
CA LEU A 41 4.05 4.48 0.62
C LEU A 41 4.84 5.38 1.57
N TRP A 42 5.96 5.95 1.11
CA TRP A 42 6.75 6.89 1.89
C TRP A 42 5.93 8.10 2.33
N SER A 43 5.15 8.69 1.43
CA SER A 43 4.32 9.86 1.75
C SER A 43 3.28 9.54 2.83
N PHE A 44 2.64 8.36 2.78
CA PHE A 44 1.73 7.92 3.83
C PHE A 44 2.44 7.67 5.14
N LEU A 45 3.61 7.02 5.14
CA LEU A 45 4.40 6.78 6.34
C LEU A 45 4.82 8.08 7.02
N VAL A 46 5.29 9.07 6.25
CA VAL A 46 5.60 10.41 6.76
C VAL A 46 4.34 11.07 7.31
N GLY A 47 3.22 11.05 6.58
CA GLY A 47 1.95 11.58 7.06
C GLY A 47 1.51 10.96 8.39
N PHE A 48 1.59 9.63 8.50
CA PHE A 48 1.26 8.89 9.72
C PHE A 48 2.22 9.16 10.87
N ALA A 49 3.46 9.58 10.61
CA ALA A 49 4.38 10.05 11.65
C ALA A 49 3.95 11.39 12.27
N HIS A 50 3.08 12.15 11.61
CA HIS A 50 2.62 13.45 12.07
C HIS A 50 1.14 13.50 12.46
N PHE A 51 0.30 12.62 11.90
CA PHE A 51 -1.12 12.62 12.22
C PHE A 51 -1.40 12.04 13.61
N PRO A 52 -2.11 12.82 14.47
CA PRO A 52 -2.43 12.37 15.82
C PRO A 52 -3.36 11.17 15.76
N LEU A 53 -3.11 10.22 16.66
CA LEU A 53 -3.88 9.00 16.71
C LEU A 53 -5.36 9.29 17.02
N LEU A 54 -6.28 8.76 16.20
CA LEU A 54 -7.73 9.00 16.30
C LEU A 54 -8.12 10.49 16.24
N GLY A 55 -7.26 11.33 15.63
CA GLY A 55 -7.47 12.78 15.60
C GLY A 55 -7.31 13.46 16.95
N LYS A 56 -6.73 12.78 17.95
CA LYS A 56 -6.54 13.29 19.31
C LYS A 56 -5.05 13.38 19.65
N GLU A 57 -4.67 14.50 20.26
CA GLU A 57 -3.32 14.72 20.80
C GLU A 57 -3.15 13.90 22.09
N LEU A 58 -2.84 12.62 21.92
CA LEU A 58 -2.54 11.70 23.01
C LEU A 58 -1.02 11.67 23.23
N SER A 59 -0.59 11.61 24.49
CA SER A 59 0.82 11.43 24.82
C SER A 59 1.01 10.45 25.96
N VAL A 60 2.08 9.67 25.88
CA VAL A 60 2.50 8.72 26.92
C VAL A 60 3.96 9.01 27.23
N ALA A 61 4.28 9.23 28.50
CA ALA A 61 5.64 9.59 28.96
C ALA A 61 6.26 10.78 28.18
N GLY A 62 5.45 11.76 27.77
CA GLY A 62 5.89 12.92 27.01
C GLY A 62 6.07 12.69 25.49
N HIS A 63 5.84 11.47 25.00
CA HIS A 63 5.87 11.16 23.58
C HIS A 63 4.46 11.24 22.97
N ARG A 64 4.30 12.01 21.89
CA ARG A 64 3.04 12.09 21.15
C ARG A 64 2.76 10.78 20.42
N LEU A 65 1.55 10.27 20.61
CA LEU A 65 1.06 9.10 19.89
C LEU A 65 0.50 9.52 18.53
N THR A 66 1.02 8.90 17.49
CA THR A 66 0.62 9.13 16.10
C THR A 66 0.24 7.80 15.46
N TYR A 67 -0.26 7.83 14.22
CA TYR A 67 -0.51 6.60 13.48
C TYR A 67 0.76 5.76 13.26
N SER A 68 1.95 6.38 13.19
CA SER A 68 3.21 5.63 13.11
C SER A 68 3.49 4.82 14.38
N THR A 69 3.07 5.30 15.55
CA THR A 69 3.18 4.53 16.80
C THR A 69 2.38 3.23 16.70
N LEU A 70 1.17 3.27 16.15
CA LEU A 70 0.38 2.04 15.92
C LEU A 70 1.04 1.11 14.91
N ILE A 71 1.52 1.63 13.79
CA ILE A 71 2.16 0.82 12.73
C ILE A 71 3.37 0.07 13.30
N PHE A 72 4.15 0.70 14.19
CA PHE A 72 5.30 0.08 14.83
C PHE A 72 4.92 -1.09 15.76
N PHE A 73 3.78 -1.00 16.47
CA PHE A 73 3.34 -2.05 17.41
C PHE A 73 2.41 -3.11 16.80
N ALA A 74 1.84 -2.85 15.62
CA ALA A 74 0.94 -3.77 14.93
C ALA A 74 1.65 -4.72 13.95
N TYR A 75 2.97 -4.56 13.77
CA TYR A 75 3.87 -5.46 13.05
C TYR A 75 4.66 -6.32 14.04
#